data_AF-A0A2H1KVB4-F1
#
_entry.id   AF-A0A2H1KVB4-F1
#
_cell.length_a   1.000
_cell.length_b   1.000
_cell.length_c   1.000
_cell.angle_alpha   90.00
_cell.angle_beta   90.00
_cell.angle_gamma   90.00
#
_symmetry.space_group_name_H-M   'P 1'
#
loop_
_entity.id
_entity.type
_entity.pdbx_description
1 polymer ?
#
loop_
_entity_poly.entity_id
_entity_poly.type
_entity_poly.pdbx_seq_one_letter_code
_entity_poly.pdbx_strand_id
1 'polypeptide(L)'
;MRAIEYSTFGGPDVLRLEEVDLPEPGPGQVRVAVHAAGVNTLDWKIREGQLGEQPMPQRPGLELAGVVDATGSGCRATIGEQIFGWSLTGAYADYALADIVASKPRALPWHEAASLPVAGEAAVRALRELEIRPGETLLIHGASGTVGTIATQLAIAAGAIVIGTADDANTDYLSGLGAIPVKYGGGLTGRVREITTRIDAVLDAAGFGALPDLLALRGSTERILTLADSAASRKGVRFSSRTPSVNDAESLTELATKVTTGQLRLRRGHIYSLPQAADAQQDSATSHTRGKITLKIS
;
A
#
# COMPACT_ATOMS: atom_id res chain seq x y z
N MET A 1 -6.26 15.45 22.00
CA MET A 1 -6.76 14.98 20.68
C MET A 1 -6.84 13.47 20.74
N ARG A 2 -7.81 12.85 20.08
CA ARG A 2 -7.93 11.39 20.13
C ARG A 2 -6.88 10.75 19.23
N ALA A 3 -6.22 9.72 19.73
CA ALA A 3 -5.30 8.89 18.97
C ALA A 3 -5.34 7.44 19.44
N ILE A 4 -4.97 6.51 18.55
CA ILE A 4 -4.69 5.13 18.92
C ILE A 4 -3.21 5.02 19.28
N GLU A 5 -2.91 4.59 20.49
CA GLU A 5 -1.55 4.37 20.99
C GLU A 5 -1.35 2.95 21.54
N TYR A 6 -0.10 2.53 21.56
CA TYR A 6 0.34 1.35 22.30
C TYR A 6 1.75 1.57 22.85
N SER A 7 1.98 1.07 24.07
CA SER A 7 3.25 1.24 24.80
C SER A 7 4.05 -0.05 24.93
N THR A 8 3.49 -1.17 24.46
CA THR A 8 4.12 -2.48 24.45
C THR A 8 3.78 -3.20 23.16
N PHE A 9 4.70 -3.99 22.61
CA PHE A 9 4.39 -4.85 21.48
C PHE A 9 3.36 -5.92 21.86
N GLY A 10 2.51 -6.32 20.91
CA GLY A 10 1.52 -7.37 21.13
C GLY A 10 0.48 -7.51 20.03
N GLY A 11 -0.58 -8.27 20.35
CA GLY A 11 -1.75 -8.43 19.50
C GLY A 11 -2.60 -7.15 19.42
N PRO A 12 -3.75 -7.17 18.71
CA PRO A 12 -4.60 -6.00 18.56
C PRO A 12 -5.09 -5.37 19.88
N ASP A 13 -5.12 -6.14 20.96
CA ASP A 13 -5.58 -5.76 22.31
C ASP A 13 -4.69 -4.72 23.02
N VAL A 14 -3.47 -4.49 22.52
CA VAL A 14 -2.59 -3.42 23.03
C VAL A 14 -2.96 -2.03 22.50
N LEU A 15 -3.78 -1.94 21.45
CA LEU A 15 -4.21 -0.67 20.87
C LEU A 15 -5.25 -0.01 21.77
N ARG A 16 -4.95 1.20 22.25
CA ARG A 16 -5.82 1.97 23.14
C ARG A 16 -6.17 3.31 22.51
N LEU A 17 -7.42 3.71 22.65
CA LEU A 17 -7.86 5.07 22.32
C LEU A 17 -7.52 5.98 23.49
N GLU A 18 -6.63 6.93 23.25
CA GLU A 18 -6.09 7.84 24.25
C GLU A 18 -6.32 9.29 23.85
N GLU A 19 -6.29 10.19 24.84
CA GLU A 19 -6.20 11.63 24.62
C GLU A 19 -4.72 12.06 24.72
N VAL A 20 -4.19 12.60 23.63
CA VAL A 20 -2.78 13.00 23.52
C VAL A 20 -2.64 14.47 23.12
N ASP A 21 -1.45 15.02 23.30
CA ASP A 21 -1.13 16.38 22.89
C ASP A 21 -1.20 16.55 21.36
N LEU A 22 -1.63 17.74 20.93
CA LEU A 22 -1.64 18.11 19.53
C LEU A 22 -0.19 18.28 19.03
N PRO A 23 0.25 17.57 17.98
CA PRO A 23 1.61 17.72 17.48
C PRO A 23 1.79 19.09 16.83
N GLU A 24 2.96 19.71 16.96
CA GLU A 24 3.25 20.99 16.30
C GLU A 24 4.13 20.77 15.06
N PRO A 25 3.78 21.33 13.89
CA PRO A 25 4.56 21.12 12.68
C PRO A 25 5.88 21.90 12.71
N GLY A 26 6.99 21.18 12.49
CA GLY A 26 8.31 21.77 12.25
C GLY A 26 8.48 22.27 10.79
N PRO A 27 9.66 22.81 10.45
CA PRO A 27 9.96 23.25 9.08
C PRO A 27 9.69 22.15 8.04
N GLY A 28 9.00 22.49 6.95
CA GLY A 28 8.61 21.58 5.88
C GLY A 28 7.47 20.61 6.23
N GLN A 29 6.96 20.63 7.46
CA GLN A 29 5.88 19.76 7.90
C GLN A 29 4.54 20.51 7.92
N VAL A 30 3.48 19.79 7.59
CA VAL A 30 2.11 20.22 7.82
C VAL A 30 1.48 19.37 8.91
N ARG A 31 0.62 19.98 9.72
CA ARG A 31 -0.33 19.26 10.56
C ARG A 31 -1.63 19.10 9.80
N VAL A 32 -2.12 17.88 9.77
CA VAL A 32 -3.30 17.50 9.00
C VAL A 32 -4.40 17.10 9.97
N ALA A 33 -5.56 17.74 9.89
CA ALA A 33 -6.80 17.24 10.45
C ALA A 33 -7.24 16.02 9.63
N VAL A 34 -7.12 14.82 10.20
CA VAL A 34 -7.28 13.57 9.45
C VAL A 34 -8.76 13.27 9.26
N HIS A 35 -9.15 12.97 8.02
CA HIS A 35 -10.48 12.46 7.69
C HIS A 35 -10.47 10.94 7.50
N ALA A 36 -9.45 10.42 6.84
CA ALA A 36 -9.27 8.99 6.65
C ALA A 36 -7.80 8.57 6.79
N ALA A 37 -7.57 7.37 7.31
CA ALA A 37 -6.26 6.74 7.38
C ALA A 37 -6.29 5.36 6.72
N GLY A 38 -5.22 5.02 5.99
CA GLY A 38 -5.08 3.70 5.38
C GLY A 38 -4.51 2.69 6.36
N VAL A 39 -5.10 1.48 6.41
CA VAL A 39 -4.58 0.37 7.20
C VAL A 39 -3.62 -0.46 6.33
N ASN A 40 -2.42 -0.70 6.83
CA ASN A 40 -1.35 -1.37 6.11
C ASN A 40 -0.94 -2.65 6.84
N THR A 41 -0.49 -3.65 6.07
CA THR A 41 0.11 -4.87 6.63
C THR A 41 1.29 -4.55 7.55
N LEU A 42 2.02 -3.48 7.24
CA LEU A 42 3.15 -3.04 8.05
C LEU A 42 2.72 -2.50 9.42
N ASP A 43 1.51 -1.92 9.55
CA ASP A 43 1.03 -1.35 10.82
C ASP A 43 1.00 -2.42 11.93
N TRP A 44 0.38 -3.58 11.64
CA TRP A 44 0.27 -4.65 12.63
C TRP A 44 1.60 -5.41 12.82
N LYS A 45 2.46 -5.49 11.79
CA LYS A 45 3.81 -6.07 11.92
C LYS A 45 4.70 -5.24 12.86
N ILE A 46 4.60 -3.91 12.80
CA ILE A 46 5.30 -3.01 13.75
C ILE A 46 4.74 -3.22 15.15
N ARG A 47 3.41 -3.22 15.31
CA ARG A 47 2.73 -3.44 16.60
C ARG A 47 3.13 -4.78 17.26
N GLU A 48 3.32 -5.83 16.47
CA GLU A 48 3.75 -7.15 16.96
C GLU A 48 5.26 -7.25 17.24
N GLY A 49 6.04 -6.21 16.97
CA GLY A 49 7.49 -6.21 17.20
C GLY A 49 8.29 -6.96 16.12
N GLN A 50 7.70 -7.26 14.96
CA GLN A 50 8.39 -7.99 13.88
C GLN A 50 9.52 -7.18 13.23
N LEU A 51 9.58 -5.87 13.50
CA LEU A 51 10.58 -4.94 12.98
C LEU A 51 11.67 -4.61 14.02
N GLY A 52 11.72 -5.35 15.14
CA GLY A 52 12.65 -5.10 16.23
C GLY A 52 12.18 -3.96 17.15
N GLU A 53 13.09 -3.46 17.98
CA GLU A 53 12.80 -2.41 18.96
C GLU A 53 12.37 -1.10 18.27
N GLN A 54 11.40 -0.42 18.88
CA GLN A 54 10.84 0.86 18.43
C GLN A 54 10.68 1.76 19.66
N PRO A 55 10.86 3.09 19.53
CA PRO A 55 10.61 4.02 20.63
C PRO A 55 9.13 3.96 21.02
N MET A 56 8.83 3.92 22.33
CA MET A 56 7.45 3.89 22.84
C MET A 56 7.09 5.21 23.55
N PRO A 57 5.81 5.61 23.60
CA PRO A 57 4.66 4.97 22.95
C PRO A 57 4.66 5.14 21.43
N GLN A 58 3.92 4.27 20.72
CA GLN A 58 3.77 4.29 19.27
C GLN A 58 2.33 4.60 18.86
N ARG A 59 2.19 5.31 17.74
CA ARG A 59 0.91 5.58 17.07
C ARG A 59 0.92 4.91 15.69
N PRO A 60 0.00 3.97 15.40
CA PRO A 60 -0.05 3.32 14.09
C PRO A 60 -0.51 4.25 12.95
N GLY A 61 -0.28 3.78 11.72
CA GLY A 61 -0.83 4.37 10.50
C GLY A 61 0.21 5.13 9.70
N LEU A 62 0.54 4.61 8.52
CA LEU A 62 1.58 5.17 7.64
C LEU A 62 1.07 6.26 6.70
N GLU A 63 -0.23 6.34 6.47
CA GLU A 63 -0.82 7.20 5.45
C GLU A 63 -2.15 7.79 5.86
N LEU A 64 -2.44 8.97 5.31
CA LEU A 64 -3.59 9.78 5.66
C LEU A 64 -4.17 10.51 4.45
N ALA A 65 -5.42 10.94 4.60
CA ALA A 65 -6.03 12.00 3.81
C ALA A 65 -6.82 12.92 4.75
N GLY A 66 -6.69 14.22 4.55
CA GLY A 66 -7.25 15.21 5.47
C GLY A 66 -7.14 16.63 4.96
N VAL A 67 -7.33 17.58 5.86
CA VAL A 67 -7.21 19.02 5.60
C VAL A 67 -6.02 19.57 6.37
N VAL A 68 -5.22 20.42 5.74
CA VAL A 68 -4.12 21.11 6.43
C VAL A 68 -4.70 22.05 7.49
N ASP A 69 -4.36 21.78 8.75
CA ASP A 69 -4.75 22.56 9.92
C ASP A 69 -3.71 23.63 10.24
N ALA A 70 -2.43 23.26 10.21
CA ALA A 70 -1.31 24.16 10.47
C ALA A 70 -0.09 23.79 9.60
N THR A 71 0.81 24.75 9.41
CA THR A 71 2.01 24.60 8.58
C THR A 71 3.24 25.12 9.32
N GLY A 72 4.34 24.37 9.27
CA GLY A 72 5.66 24.91 9.60
C GLY A 72 6.22 25.77 8.47
N SER A 73 7.39 26.38 8.71
CA SER A 73 8.05 27.22 7.71
C SER A 73 8.45 26.42 6.45
N GLY A 74 8.36 27.05 5.27
CA GLY A 74 8.82 26.45 4.01
C GLY A 74 7.89 25.40 3.39
N CYS A 75 6.69 25.21 3.94
CA CYS A 75 5.70 24.29 3.35
C CYS A 75 5.10 24.86 2.06
N ARG A 76 4.90 23.99 1.06
CA ARG A 76 4.17 24.34 -0.17
C ARG A 76 2.65 24.29 0.01
N ALA A 77 2.17 23.34 0.81
CA ALA A 77 0.75 23.20 1.09
C ALA A 77 0.26 24.32 2.03
N THR A 78 -1.01 24.69 1.89
CA THR A 78 -1.61 25.83 2.61
C THR A 78 -2.70 25.40 3.57
N ILE A 79 -2.93 26.16 4.65
CA ILE A 79 -4.01 25.90 5.61
C ILE A 79 -5.37 25.86 4.87
N GLY A 80 -6.18 24.84 5.17
CA GLY A 80 -7.46 24.57 4.50
C GLY A 80 -7.36 23.73 3.23
N GLU A 81 -6.16 23.43 2.74
CA GLU A 81 -5.97 22.57 1.57
C GLU A 81 -6.32 21.11 1.90
N GLN A 82 -7.05 20.46 0.99
CA GLN A 82 -7.30 19.01 1.08
C GLN A 82 -6.09 18.26 0.53
N ILE A 83 -5.48 17.42 1.34
CA ILE A 83 -4.26 16.69 0.97
C ILE A 83 -4.35 15.20 1.34
N PHE A 84 -3.44 14.42 0.80
CA PHE A 84 -3.18 13.05 1.20
C PHE A 84 -1.69 12.73 1.04
N GLY A 85 -1.19 11.75 1.79
CA GLY A 85 0.24 11.46 1.84
C GLY A 85 0.62 10.53 2.99
N TRP A 86 1.89 10.57 3.36
CA TRP A 86 2.42 9.75 4.46
C TRP A 86 2.41 10.50 5.78
N SER A 87 2.11 9.78 6.86
CA SER A 87 2.20 10.31 8.22
C SER A 87 3.60 10.14 8.78
N LEU A 88 4.06 11.13 9.52
CA LEU A 88 5.29 11.11 10.32
C LEU A 88 5.04 10.69 11.78
N THR A 89 3.80 10.83 12.27
CA THR A 89 3.46 10.68 13.70
C THR A 89 2.40 9.62 13.98
N GLY A 90 2.05 8.81 12.98
CA GLY A 90 0.92 7.89 13.04
C GLY A 90 -0.38 8.58 12.58
N ALA A 91 -1.13 7.92 11.69
CA ALA A 91 -2.35 8.45 11.08
C ALA A 91 -3.64 8.03 11.82
N TYR A 92 -3.55 7.12 12.80
CA TYR A 92 -4.71 6.68 13.58
C TYR A 92 -4.99 7.71 14.68
N ALA A 93 -5.25 8.96 14.30
CA ALA A 93 -5.44 10.08 15.21
C ALA A 93 -6.24 11.19 14.55
N ASP A 94 -6.85 12.07 15.35
CA ASP A 94 -7.55 13.27 14.87
C ASP A 94 -6.61 14.19 14.07
N TYR A 95 -5.33 14.30 14.48
CA TYR A 95 -4.30 15.05 13.75
C TYR A 95 -2.99 14.27 13.63
N ALA A 96 -2.28 14.49 12.53
CA ALA A 96 -0.96 13.92 12.28
C ALA A 96 -0.06 14.88 11.49
N LEU A 97 1.25 14.73 11.64
CA LEU A 97 2.23 15.48 10.84
C LEU A 97 2.53 14.74 9.53
N ALA A 98 2.78 15.49 8.46
CA ALA A 98 3.21 14.98 7.16
C ALA A 98 4.17 15.97 6.50
N ASP A 99 5.08 15.49 5.65
CA ASP A 99 6.04 16.31 4.89
C ASP A 99 5.95 16.07 3.38
N ILE A 100 5.64 14.85 2.96
CA ILE A 100 5.39 14.46 1.58
C ILE A 100 3.88 14.29 1.38
N VAL A 101 3.26 15.31 0.78
CA VAL A 101 1.82 15.38 0.53
C VAL A 101 1.51 15.77 -0.91
N ALA A 102 0.38 15.30 -1.41
CA ALA A 102 -0.21 15.69 -2.68
C ALA A 102 -1.58 16.34 -2.45
N SER A 103 -1.94 17.30 -3.30
CA SER A 103 -3.26 17.91 -3.28
C SER A 103 -4.31 16.87 -3.68
N LYS A 104 -5.34 16.72 -2.85
CA LYS A 104 -6.43 15.78 -3.09
C LYS A 104 -7.41 16.38 -4.10
N PRO A 105 -7.69 15.71 -5.24
CA PRO A 105 -8.78 16.13 -6.12
C PRO A 105 -10.10 16.20 -5.35
N ARG A 106 -10.90 17.25 -5.58
CA ARG A 106 -12.18 17.44 -4.86
C ARG A 106 -13.13 16.24 -5.04
N ALA A 107 -13.16 15.66 -6.23
CA ALA A 107 -14.01 14.52 -6.58
C ALA A 107 -13.54 13.19 -5.97
N LEU A 108 -12.27 13.07 -5.55
CA LEU A 108 -11.74 11.85 -4.96
C LEU A 108 -12.26 11.70 -3.52
N PRO A 109 -12.92 10.59 -3.15
CA PRO A 109 -13.35 10.35 -1.77
C PRO A 109 -12.16 10.24 -0.80
N TRP A 110 -12.37 10.62 0.46
CA TRP A 110 -11.31 10.58 1.50
C TRP A 110 -10.68 9.20 1.67
N HIS A 111 -11.48 8.15 1.71
CA HIS A 111 -10.98 6.78 1.88
C HIS A 111 -10.16 6.31 0.67
N GLU A 112 -10.52 6.69 -0.55
CA GLU A 112 -9.72 6.38 -1.74
C GLU A 112 -8.41 7.18 -1.75
N ALA A 113 -8.45 8.46 -1.39
CA ALA A 113 -7.25 9.28 -1.24
C ALA A 113 -6.30 8.69 -0.19
N ALA A 114 -6.81 8.24 0.97
CA ALA A 114 -6.02 7.59 2.02
C ALA A 114 -5.56 6.16 1.64
N SER A 115 -6.01 5.61 0.51
CA SER A 115 -5.61 4.29 0.02
C SER A 115 -4.45 4.31 -0.98
N LEU A 116 -4.08 5.50 -1.46
CA LEU A 116 -3.10 5.69 -2.52
C LEU A 116 -1.63 5.77 -2.06
N PRO A 117 -1.26 6.46 -0.95
CA PRO A 117 0.14 6.76 -0.66
C PRO A 117 1.04 5.52 -0.66
N VAL A 118 0.81 4.57 0.24
CA VAL A 118 1.66 3.39 0.38
C VAL A 118 1.51 2.44 -0.81
N ALA A 119 0.28 2.12 -1.20
CA ALA A 119 0.05 1.10 -2.24
C ALA A 119 0.43 1.59 -3.64
N GLY A 120 0.15 2.86 -3.92
CA GLY A 120 0.46 3.52 -5.18
C GLY A 120 1.95 3.71 -5.38
N GLU A 121 2.66 4.21 -4.37
CA GLU A 121 4.12 4.31 -4.41
C GLU A 121 4.77 2.95 -4.61
N ALA A 122 4.34 1.93 -3.85
CA ALA A 122 4.91 0.60 -3.97
C ALA A 122 4.70 0.00 -5.37
N ALA A 123 3.54 0.24 -6.00
CA ALA A 123 3.27 -0.21 -7.36
C ALA A 123 4.16 0.53 -8.39
N VAL A 124 4.21 1.87 -8.33
CA VAL A 124 5.03 2.68 -9.26
C VAL A 124 6.50 2.34 -9.12
N ARG A 125 7.03 2.28 -7.89
CA ARG A 125 8.41 1.89 -7.62
C ARG A 125 8.70 0.49 -8.13
N ALA A 126 7.83 -0.49 -7.86
CA ALA A 126 8.05 -1.87 -8.28
C ALA A 126 8.15 -1.99 -9.81
N LEU A 127 7.24 -1.36 -10.56
CA LEU A 127 7.28 -1.39 -12.02
C LEU A 127 8.51 -0.69 -12.60
N ARG A 128 8.94 0.42 -11.98
CA ARG A 128 10.17 1.12 -12.35
C ARG A 128 11.41 0.26 -12.09
N GLU A 129 11.50 -0.36 -10.91
CA GLU A 129 12.65 -1.21 -10.55
C GLU A 129 12.72 -2.51 -11.35
N LEU A 130 11.57 -3.01 -11.80
CA LEU A 130 11.49 -4.12 -12.73
C LEU A 130 11.73 -3.69 -14.18
N GLU A 131 11.82 -2.39 -14.46
CA GLU A 131 12.06 -1.80 -15.79
C GLU A 131 11.10 -2.34 -16.86
N ILE A 132 9.81 -2.46 -16.52
CA ILE A 132 8.80 -3.08 -17.39
C ILE A 132 8.67 -2.33 -18.71
N ARG A 133 8.65 -3.10 -19.81
CA ARG A 133 8.54 -2.58 -21.18
C ARG A 133 7.27 -3.08 -21.87
N PRO A 134 6.75 -2.35 -22.87
CA PRO A 134 5.65 -2.82 -23.70
C PRO A 134 5.97 -4.19 -24.32
N GLY A 135 4.99 -5.10 -24.32
CA GLY A 135 5.10 -6.45 -24.86
C GLY A 135 5.76 -7.48 -23.94
N GLU A 136 6.33 -7.09 -22.80
CA GLU A 136 6.86 -8.02 -21.80
C GLU A 136 5.72 -8.69 -21.01
N THR A 137 5.95 -9.94 -20.60
CA THR A 137 5.05 -10.66 -19.69
C THR A 137 5.47 -10.48 -18.24
N LEU A 138 4.62 -9.83 -17.46
CA LEU A 138 4.79 -9.61 -16.02
C LEU A 138 3.88 -10.54 -15.23
N LEU A 139 4.47 -11.36 -14.36
CA LEU A 139 3.73 -12.13 -13.36
C LEU A 139 3.62 -11.33 -12.06
N ILE A 140 2.39 -11.08 -11.59
CA ILE A 140 2.14 -10.40 -10.32
C ILE A 140 1.52 -11.40 -9.34
N HIS A 141 2.27 -11.79 -8.31
CA HIS A 141 1.74 -12.58 -7.21
C HIS A 141 0.97 -11.69 -6.23
N GLY A 142 -0.28 -12.04 -5.94
CA GLY A 142 -1.18 -11.20 -5.13
C GLY A 142 -1.80 -10.04 -5.92
N ALA A 143 -2.10 -10.26 -7.19
CA ALA A 143 -2.59 -9.22 -8.10
C ALA A 143 -3.93 -8.60 -7.66
N SER A 144 -4.75 -9.32 -6.89
CA SER A 144 -6.03 -8.80 -6.37
C SER A 144 -5.88 -7.94 -5.10
N GLY A 145 -4.67 -7.88 -4.52
CA GLY A 145 -4.36 -7.05 -3.36
C GLY A 145 -4.27 -5.55 -3.68
N THR A 146 -4.02 -4.73 -2.66
CA THR A 146 -3.97 -3.26 -2.77
C THR A 146 -2.87 -2.78 -3.72
N VAL A 147 -1.64 -3.27 -3.55
CA VAL A 147 -0.52 -2.96 -4.46
C VAL A 147 -0.72 -3.65 -5.82
N GLY A 148 -1.07 -4.94 -5.81
CA GLY A 148 -1.23 -5.75 -7.02
C GLY A 148 -2.26 -5.18 -7.99
N THR A 149 -3.37 -4.64 -7.47
CA THR A 149 -4.42 -4.00 -8.28
C THR A 149 -3.89 -2.79 -9.04
N ILE A 150 -3.11 -1.94 -8.37
CA ILE A 150 -2.55 -0.73 -8.98
C ILE A 150 -1.46 -1.12 -9.97
N ALA A 151 -0.54 -2.00 -9.58
CA ALA A 151 0.55 -2.48 -10.43
C ALA A 151 0.03 -3.16 -11.71
N THR A 152 -1.03 -3.97 -11.61
CA THR A 152 -1.68 -4.63 -12.75
C THR A 152 -2.15 -3.60 -13.78
N GLN A 153 -2.93 -2.61 -13.35
CA GLN A 153 -3.50 -1.61 -14.25
C GLN A 153 -2.42 -0.71 -14.87
N LEU A 154 -1.43 -0.30 -14.08
CA LEU A 154 -0.31 0.51 -14.58
C LEU A 154 0.56 -0.26 -15.59
N ALA A 155 0.83 -1.54 -15.34
CA ALA A 155 1.61 -2.39 -16.26
C ALA A 155 0.85 -2.61 -17.58
N ILE A 156 -0.45 -2.87 -17.53
CA ILE A 156 -1.30 -3.00 -18.73
C ILE A 156 -1.35 -1.68 -19.50
N ALA A 157 -1.52 -0.54 -18.82
CA ALA A 157 -1.48 0.78 -19.44
C ALA A 157 -0.12 1.08 -20.10
N ALA A 158 0.97 0.51 -19.59
CA ALA A 158 2.30 0.56 -20.18
C ALA A 158 2.52 -0.47 -21.31
N GLY A 159 1.51 -1.26 -21.67
CA GLY A 159 1.56 -2.23 -22.77
C GLY A 159 2.13 -3.60 -22.40
N ALA A 160 2.31 -3.90 -21.12
CA ALA A 160 2.73 -5.23 -20.66
C ALA A 160 1.57 -6.23 -20.67
N ILE A 161 1.88 -7.51 -20.81
CA ILE A 161 0.94 -8.61 -20.62
C ILE A 161 1.03 -9.02 -19.14
N VAL A 162 -0.07 -8.93 -18.41
CA VAL A 162 -0.07 -9.26 -16.97
C VAL A 162 -0.72 -10.60 -16.72
N ILE A 163 0.03 -11.50 -16.09
CA ILE A 163 -0.51 -12.69 -15.43
C ILE A 163 -0.63 -12.38 -13.94
N GLY A 164 -1.85 -12.38 -13.42
CA GLY A 164 -2.12 -12.01 -12.04
C GLY A 164 -2.54 -13.21 -11.22
N THR A 165 -1.84 -13.51 -10.12
CA THR A 165 -2.29 -14.58 -9.22
C THR A 165 -3.24 -14.07 -8.15
N ALA A 166 -4.34 -14.81 -7.93
CA ALA A 166 -5.32 -14.56 -6.87
C ALA A 166 -6.04 -15.86 -6.49
N ASP A 167 -6.99 -15.78 -5.56
CA ASP A 167 -7.97 -16.83 -5.34
C ASP A 167 -9.02 -16.86 -6.46
N ASP A 168 -9.78 -17.95 -6.55
CA ASP A 168 -10.79 -18.14 -7.60
C ASP A 168 -11.88 -17.04 -7.57
N ALA A 169 -12.16 -16.51 -6.38
CA ALA A 169 -13.19 -15.51 -6.16
C ALA A 169 -12.80 -14.10 -6.65
N ASN A 170 -11.56 -13.93 -7.15
CA ASN A 170 -11.04 -12.71 -7.75
C ASN A 170 -10.73 -12.85 -9.26
N THR A 171 -11.09 -13.98 -9.88
CA THR A 171 -10.90 -14.23 -11.32
C THR A 171 -11.52 -13.12 -12.18
N ASP A 172 -12.83 -12.89 -12.03
CA ASP A 172 -13.57 -11.88 -12.82
C ASP A 172 -13.04 -10.46 -12.58
N TYR A 173 -12.62 -10.19 -11.34
CA TYR A 173 -12.03 -8.90 -10.98
C TYR A 173 -10.73 -8.66 -11.76
N LEU A 174 -9.80 -9.62 -11.75
CA LEU A 174 -8.54 -9.50 -12.48
C LEU A 174 -8.74 -9.45 -14.00
N SER A 175 -9.65 -10.27 -14.55
CA SER A 175 -10.01 -10.20 -15.97
C SER A 175 -10.60 -8.84 -16.34
N GLY A 176 -11.44 -8.26 -15.47
CA GLY A 176 -11.98 -6.91 -15.63
C GLY A 176 -10.94 -5.79 -15.57
N LEU A 177 -9.75 -6.04 -14.98
CA LEU A 177 -8.59 -5.15 -15.04
C LEU A 177 -7.72 -5.37 -16.29
N GLY A 178 -7.99 -6.42 -17.07
CA GLY A 178 -7.22 -6.82 -18.26
C GLY A 178 -6.09 -7.82 -18.00
N ALA A 179 -5.98 -8.36 -16.78
CA ALA A 179 -5.00 -9.40 -16.47
C ALA A 179 -5.51 -10.80 -16.82
N ILE A 180 -4.59 -11.73 -17.03
CA ILE A 180 -4.87 -13.16 -17.12
C ILE A 180 -4.86 -13.74 -15.69
N PRO A 181 -6.01 -14.12 -15.11
CA PRO A 181 -6.07 -14.61 -13.75
C PRO A 181 -5.53 -16.04 -13.63
N VAL A 182 -4.73 -16.30 -12.60
CA VAL A 182 -4.23 -17.64 -12.26
C VAL A 182 -4.40 -17.92 -10.78
N LYS A 183 -4.93 -19.09 -10.43
CA LYS A 183 -5.03 -19.51 -9.02
C LYS A 183 -3.64 -19.73 -8.41
N TYR A 184 -3.33 -19.05 -7.30
CA TYR A 184 -2.11 -19.32 -6.53
C TYR A 184 -2.13 -20.67 -5.80
N GLY A 185 -1.01 -21.04 -5.16
CA GLY A 185 -0.88 -22.26 -4.38
C GLY A 185 -0.41 -23.46 -5.20
N GLY A 186 -0.57 -24.67 -4.65
CA GLY A 186 -0.03 -25.90 -5.24
C GLY A 186 -0.33 -26.05 -6.74
N GLY A 187 0.70 -26.32 -7.54
CA GLY A 187 0.61 -26.44 -9.00
C GLY A 187 0.61 -25.11 -9.76
N LEU A 188 0.94 -23.98 -9.11
CA LEU A 188 1.03 -22.65 -9.74
C LEU A 188 1.92 -22.68 -10.99
N THR A 189 3.08 -23.31 -10.91
CA THR A 189 4.04 -23.40 -12.02
C THR A 189 3.45 -24.07 -13.27
N GLY A 190 2.69 -25.16 -13.08
CA GLY A 190 2.00 -25.86 -14.18
C GLY A 190 0.96 -24.97 -14.84
N ARG A 191 0.07 -24.35 -14.04
CA ARG A 191 -0.99 -23.47 -14.54
C ARG A 191 -0.46 -22.27 -15.33
N VAL A 192 0.63 -21.64 -14.87
CA VAL A 192 1.24 -20.53 -15.62
C VAL A 192 1.88 -21.03 -16.92
N ARG A 193 2.50 -22.21 -16.92
CA ARG A 193 3.13 -22.81 -18.12
C ARG A 193 2.14 -23.23 -19.20
N GLU A 194 0.89 -23.53 -18.83
CA GLU A 194 -0.19 -23.75 -19.79
C GLU A 194 -0.56 -22.47 -20.56
N ILE A 195 -0.30 -21.29 -19.98
CA ILE A 195 -0.58 -19.98 -20.59
C ILE A 195 0.62 -19.50 -21.40
N THR A 196 1.82 -19.58 -20.82
CA THR A 196 3.05 -19.08 -21.45
C THR A 196 4.28 -19.80 -20.92
N THR A 197 5.28 -19.95 -21.76
CA THR A 197 6.63 -20.39 -21.37
C THR A 197 7.58 -19.23 -21.06
N ARG A 198 7.14 -17.98 -21.28
CA ARG A 198 7.94 -16.77 -21.12
C ARG A 198 7.36 -15.86 -20.04
N ILE A 199 8.19 -15.54 -19.05
CA ILE A 199 7.95 -14.55 -18.01
C ILE A 199 9.18 -13.64 -17.99
N ASP A 200 9.02 -12.36 -18.29
CA ASP A 200 10.14 -11.40 -18.40
C ASP A 200 10.48 -10.81 -17.02
N ALA A 201 9.47 -10.58 -16.19
CA ALA A 201 9.61 -10.03 -14.85
C ALA A 201 8.56 -10.60 -13.88
N VAL A 202 8.88 -10.58 -12.59
CA VAL A 202 7.98 -11.03 -11.52
C VAL A 202 7.91 -9.99 -10.41
N LEU A 203 6.70 -9.64 -10.02
CA LEU A 203 6.39 -8.88 -8.81
C LEU A 203 5.67 -9.77 -7.80
N ASP A 204 6.29 -9.98 -6.64
CA ASP A 204 5.64 -10.58 -5.49
C ASP A 204 5.12 -9.50 -4.54
N ALA A 205 3.81 -9.22 -4.62
CA ALA A 205 3.13 -8.24 -3.78
C ALA A 205 2.44 -8.88 -2.56
N ALA A 206 2.30 -10.21 -2.51
CA ALA A 206 1.62 -10.91 -1.42
C ALA A 206 2.60 -11.39 -0.34
N GLY A 207 3.75 -11.93 -0.76
CA GLY A 207 4.59 -12.76 0.08
C GLY A 207 3.99 -14.17 0.25
N PHE A 208 4.16 -14.78 1.43
CA PHE A 208 3.62 -16.11 1.78
C PHE A 208 4.28 -17.31 1.08
N GLY A 209 5.59 -17.23 0.82
CA GLY A 209 6.37 -18.40 0.44
C GLY A 209 6.18 -18.87 -1.00
N ALA A 210 5.60 -18.03 -1.87
CA ALA A 210 5.49 -18.30 -3.30
C ALA A 210 6.81 -18.14 -4.05
N LEU A 211 7.84 -17.53 -3.45
CA LEU A 211 9.14 -17.29 -4.09
C LEU A 211 9.76 -18.52 -4.80
N PRO A 212 9.73 -19.76 -4.28
CA PRO A 212 10.22 -20.93 -5.00
C PRO A 212 9.53 -21.15 -6.36
N ASP A 213 8.20 -21.04 -6.40
CA ASP A 213 7.43 -21.21 -7.63
C ASP A 213 7.70 -20.06 -8.61
N LEU A 214 7.79 -18.84 -8.10
CA LEU A 214 8.09 -17.64 -8.88
C LEU A 214 9.49 -17.70 -9.50
N LEU A 215 10.49 -18.18 -8.75
CA LEU A 215 11.84 -18.45 -9.24
C LEU A 215 11.84 -19.54 -10.32
N ALA A 216 11.11 -20.63 -10.11
CA ALA A 216 11.00 -21.72 -11.08
C ALA A 216 10.28 -21.31 -12.38
N LEU A 217 9.37 -20.33 -12.31
CA LEU A 217 8.71 -19.75 -13.48
C LEU A 217 9.61 -18.79 -14.25
N ARG A 218 10.38 -17.96 -13.55
CA ARG A 218 11.29 -17.00 -14.19
C ARG A 218 12.57 -17.65 -14.71
N GLY A 219 13.08 -18.67 -14.04
CA GLY A 219 14.35 -19.35 -14.34
C GLY A 219 15.60 -18.61 -13.86
N SER A 220 15.47 -17.43 -13.26
CA SER A 220 16.57 -16.67 -12.66
C SER A 220 16.07 -15.80 -11.51
N THR A 221 16.97 -15.20 -10.73
CA THR A 221 16.64 -14.17 -9.73
C THR A 221 16.55 -12.77 -10.33
N GLU A 222 16.97 -12.59 -11.59
CA GLU A 222 16.94 -11.31 -12.28
C GLU A 222 15.50 -10.86 -12.53
N ARG A 223 15.22 -9.58 -12.28
CA ARG A 223 13.89 -8.96 -12.46
C ARG A 223 12.78 -9.75 -11.74
N ILE A 224 13.12 -10.31 -10.57
CA ILE A 224 12.17 -10.70 -9.53
C ILE A 224 12.29 -9.72 -8.38
N LEU A 225 11.15 -9.13 -8.00
CA LEU A 225 11.04 -8.19 -6.90
C LEU A 225 9.98 -8.68 -5.92
N THR A 226 10.27 -8.69 -4.61
CA THR A 226 9.24 -8.89 -3.58
C THR A 226 9.12 -7.66 -2.68
N LEU A 227 7.87 -7.37 -2.28
CA LEU A 227 7.53 -6.30 -1.34
C LEU A 227 7.21 -6.84 0.06
N ALA A 228 7.13 -8.16 0.22
CA ALA A 228 6.49 -8.77 1.39
C ALA A 228 7.23 -9.97 1.98
N ASP A 229 8.00 -10.72 1.19
CA ASP A 229 8.65 -11.95 1.65
C ASP A 229 10.03 -11.69 2.26
N SER A 230 10.15 -11.88 3.58
CA SER A 230 11.41 -11.71 4.31
C SER A 230 12.47 -12.76 3.98
N ALA A 231 12.12 -13.84 3.26
CA ALA A 231 13.07 -14.82 2.76
C ALA A 231 13.82 -14.38 1.49
N ALA A 232 13.53 -13.19 0.96
CA ALA A 232 14.13 -12.65 -0.27
C ALA A 232 15.66 -12.76 -0.30
N SER A 233 16.34 -12.22 0.74
CA SER A 233 17.80 -12.18 0.81
C SER A 233 18.44 -13.57 0.78
N ARG A 234 17.86 -14.52 1.51
CA ARG A 234 18.31 -15.93 1.54
C ARG A 234 18.14 -16.64 0.19
N LYS A 235 17.28 -16.13 -0.69
CA LYS A 235 17.00 -16.68 -2.02
C LYS A 235 17.65 -15.89 -3.15
N GLY A 236 18.46 -14.87 -2.84
CA GLY A 236 19.08 -14.00 -3.84
C GLY A 236 18.07 -13.15 -4.62
N VAL A 237 16.85 -12.99 -4.10
CA VAL A 237 15.79 -12.16 -4.68
C VAL A 237 15.85 -10.77 -4.06
N ARG A 238 15.60 -9.74 -4.87
CA ARG A 238 15.58 -8.35 -4.39
C ARG A 238 14.32 -8.11 -3.55
N PHE A 239 14.51 -7.70 -2.30
CA PHE A 239 13.44 -7.10 -1.49
C PHE A 239 13.40 -5.60 -1.77
N SER A 240 12.21 -5.06 -2.06
CA SER A 240 12.05 -3.63 -2.33
C SER A 240 11.26 -2.96 -1.22
N SER A 241 11.95 -2.15 -0.42
CA SER A 241 11.37 -1.28 0.58
C SER A 241 11.28 0.15 0.07
N ARG A 242 10.35 0.93 0.64
CA ARG A 242 10.23 2.35 0.31
C ARG A 242 11.49 3.11 0.75
N THR A 243 12.02 3.92 -0.15
CA THR A 243 12.92 5.03 0.16
C THR A 243 12.23 6.32 -0.25
N PRO A 244 12.07 7.32 0.64
CA PRO A 244 11.43 8.58 0.28
C PRO A 244 12.08 9.17 -0.98
N SER A 245 11.26 9.54 -1.96
CA SER A 245 11.73 10.12 -3.22
C SER A 245 11.19 11.53 -3.40
N VAL A 246 11.98 12.37 -4.06
CA VAL A 246 11.57 13.74 -4.44
C VAL A 246 10.35 13.75 -5.37
N ASN A 247 10.09 12.63 -6.08
CA ASN A 247 8.98 12.50 -7.03
C ASN A 247 7.73 11.88 -6.41
N ASP A 248 7.72 11.56 -5.11
CA ASP A 248 6.61 10.84 -4.47
C ASP A 248 5.31 11.65 -4.56
N ALA A 249 5.35 12.96 -4.27
CA ALA A 249 4.17 13.81 -4.34
C ALA A 249 3.60 13.95 -5.77
N GLU A 250 4.47 14.03 -6.77
CA GLU A 250 4.06 14.10 -8.18
C GLU A 250 3.43 12.77 -8.63
N SER A 251 4.05 11.65 -8.29
CA SER A 251 3.53 10.31 -8.57
C SER A 251 2.15 10.10 -7.93
N LEU A 252 1.95 10.56 -6.69
CA LEU A 252 0.64 10.51 -6.03
C LEU A 252 -0.39 11.40 -6.74
N THR A 253 0.00 12.58 -7.20
CA THR A 253 -0.88 13.47 -7.96
C THR A 253 -1.33 12.81 -9.27
N GLU A 254 -0.40 12.15 -9.98
CA GLU A 254 -0.73 11.40 -11.19
C GLU A 254 -1.71 10.25 -10.89
N LEU A 255 -1.45 9.45 -9.86
CA LEU A 255 -2.33 8.35 -9.46
C LEU A 255 -3.73 8.84 -9.08
N ALA A 256 -3.83 9.91 -8.28
CA ALA A 256 -5.12 10.50 -7.92
C ALA A 256 -5.88 11.02 -9.15
N THR A 257 -5.17 11.55 -10.14
CA THR A 257 -5.76 11.94 -11.43
C THR A 257 -6.28 10.72 -12.20
N LYS A 258 -5.52 9.63 -12.27
CA LYS A 258 -5.97 8.39 -12.93
C LYS A 258 -7.19 7.80 -12.24
N VAL A 259 -7.27 7.85 -10.90
CA VAL A 259 -8.47 7.39 -10.17
C VAL A 259 -9.67 8.28 -10.49
N THR A 260 -9.49 9.60 -10.40
CA THR A 260 -10.58 10.56 -10.63
C THR A 260 -11.12 10.51 -12.06
N THR A 261 -10.26 10.18 -13.04
CA THR A 261 -10.64 10.06 -14.46
C THR A 261 -11.07 8.65 -14.86
N GLY A 262 -11.10 7.69 -13.93
CA GLY A 262 -11.51 6.31 -14.17
C GLY A 262 -10.48 5.45 -14.92
N GLN A 263 -9.26 5.95 -15.13
CA GLN A 263 -8.15 5.22 -15.73
C GLN A 263 -7.48 4.24 -14.74
N LEU A 264 -7.67 4.46 -13.44
CA LEU A 264 -7.22 3.56 -12.38
C LEU A 264 -8.39 3.29 -11.44
N ARG A 265 -8.74 2.01 -11.23
CA ARG A 265 -9.80 1.60 -10.32
C ARG A 265 -9.18 1.10 -9.02
N LEU A 266 -9.65 1.64 -7.90
CA LEU A 266 -9.36 1.11 -6.58
C LEU A 266 -10.51 0.24 -6.12
N ARG A 267 -10.17 -0.83 -5.40
CA ARG A 267 -11.17 -1.62 -4.69
C ARG A 267 -11.31 -1.06 -3.28
N ARG A 268 -12.51 -0.62 -2.94
CA ARG A 268 -12.87 -0.21 -1.59
C ARG A 268 -12.93 -1.45 -0.69
N GLY A 269 -12.15 -1.45 0.39
CA GLY A 269 -12.28 -2.39 1.49
C GLY A 269 -13.22 -1.89 2.58
N HIS A 270 -13.20 -2.57 3.73
CA HIS A 270 -13.98 -2.16 4.89
C HIS A 270 -13.54 -0.79 5.41
N ILE A 271 -14.50 -0.03 5.92
CA ILE A 271 -14.25 1.24 6.62
C ILE A 271 -14.62 1.04 8.07
N TYR A 272 -13.65 1.17 8.95
CA TYR A 272 -13.81 1.11 10.40
C TYR A 272 -13.78 2.51 10.99
N SER A 273 -14.41 2.73 12.14
CA SER A 273 -14.19 3.96 12.91
C SER A 273 -12.85 3.91 13.64
N LEU A 274 -12.32 5.07 14.08
CA LEU A 274 -11.07 5.13 14.85
C LEU A 274 -11.04 4.17 16.07
N PRO A 275 -12.09 4.07 16.92
CA PRO A 275 -12.09 3.11 18.04
C PRO A 275 -12.03 1.63 17.63
N GLN A 276 -12.33 1.32 16.36
CA GLN A 276 -12.28 -0.04 15.81
C GLN A 276 -10.93 -0.36 15.13
N ALA A 277 -9.87 0.41 15.43
CA ALA A 277 -8.54 0.18 14.85
C ALA A 277 -7.99 -1.23 15.11
N ALA A 278 -8.30 -1.83 16.27
CA ALA A 278 -7.93 -3.22 16.57
C ALA A 278 -8.60 -4.21 15.61
N ASP A 279 -9.92 -4.09 15.40
CA ASP A 279 -10.67 -4.91 14.45
C ASP A 279 -10.13 -4.74 13.01
N ALA A 280 -9.82 -3.50 12.63
CA ALA A 280 -9.28 -3.19 11.31
C ALA A 280 -7.91 -3.83 11.06
N GLN A 281 -7.01 -3.81 12.06
CA GLN A 281 -5.71 -4.49 11.96
C GLN A 281 -5.86 -6.01 11.99
N GLN A 282 -6.81 -6.55 12.77
CA GLN A 282 -7.09 -7.98 12.78
C GLN A 282 -7.63 -8.46 11.42
N ASP A 283 -8.57 -7.73 10.82
CA ASP A 283 -9.08 -8.01 9.48
C ASP A 283 -7.95 -7.93 8.44
N SER A 284 -7.10 -6.91 8.52
CA SER A 284 -5.92 -6.77 7.65
C SER A 284 -4.94 -7.93 7.77
N ALA A 285 -4.78 -8.55 8.95
CA ALA A 285 -3.85 -9.65 9.16
C ALA A 285 -4.32 -10.96 8.49
N THR A 286 -5.63 -11.12 8.24
CA THR A 286 -6.16 -12.32 7.57
C THR A 286 -5.71 -12.46 6.11
N SER A 287 -5.27 -11.37 5.48
CA SER A 287 -4.90 -11.32 4.06
C SER A 287 -6.03 -11.74 3.08
N HIS A 288 -7.28 -11.79 3.56
CA HIS A 288 -8.47 -12.11 2.77
C HIS A 288 -9.31 -10.88 2.44
N THR A 289 -8.85 -9.70 2.85
CA THR A 289 -9.59 -8.46 2.64
C THR A 289 -9.53 -8.02 1.19
N ARG A 290 -10.68 -7.55 0.73
CA ARG A 290 -10.92 -7.17 -0.64
C ARG A 290 -10.74 -5.67 -0.78
N GLY A 291 -9.56 -5.26 -1.22
CA GLY A 291 -9.22 -3.84 -1.33
C GLY A 291 -8.66 -3.25 -0.05
N LYS A 292 -8.48 -1.93 -0.02
CA LYS A 292 -7.82 -1.25 1.09
C LYS A 292 -8.78 -1.02 2.25
N ILE A 293 -8.40 -1.49 3.44
CA ILE A 293 -9.10 -1.15 4.69
C ILE A 293 -8.71 0.28 5.09
N THR A 294 -9.68 1.06 5.55
CA THR A 294 -9.46 2.43 6.02
C THR A 294 -10.13 2.67 7.37
N LEU A 295 -9.58 3.62 8.12
CA LEU A 295 -10.23 4.20 9.28
C LEU A 295 -10.88 5.52 8.89
N LYS A 296 -12.15 5.70 9.26
CA LYS A 296 -12.82 7.00 9.28
C LYS A 296 -12.53 7.66 10.63
N ILE A 297 -11.93 8.85 10.58
CA ILE A 297 -11.53 9.62 11.77
C ILE A 297 -12.57 10.68 12.11
N SER A 298 -13.01 11.44 11.11
CA SER A 298 -14.05 12.49 11.19
C SER A 298 -15.11 12.33 10.09
#